data_AF-A0AAF0UFV5-F1
#
_entry.id   AF-A0AAF0UFV5-F1
#
_cell.length_a   1.000
_cell.length_b   1.000
_cell.length_c   1.000
_cell.angle_alpha   90.00
_cell.angle_beta   90.00
_cell.angle_gamma   90.00
#
_symmetry.space_group_name_H-M   'P 1'
#
loop_
_entity.id
_entity.type
_entity.pdbx_description
1 polymer ?
#
loop_
_entity_poly.entity_id
_entity_poly.type
_entity_poly.pdbx_seq_one_letter_code
_entity_poly.pdbx_strand_id
1 'polypeptide(L)'
;MLPSYLLNSGFFEKTKRTNWSELNAYKDKEIGTLLEPQHPFNVECAEDIMQQRSDNLDGGLYVATFVEFLSDQIDMPQDDFRLEYLCNRYATLL
;
A
#
# COMPACT_ATOMS: atom_id res chain seq x y z
N MET A 1 -1.83 -10.72 14.18
CA MET A 1 -2.06 -10.14 15.51
C MET A 1 -1.86 -8.63 15.44
N LEU A 2 -2.71 -7.85 16.10
CA LEU A 2 -2.56 -6.40 16.15
C LEU A 2 -1.41 -6.04 17.12
N PRO A 3 -0.42 -5.21 16.73
CA PRO A 3 0.67 -4.82 17.61
C PRO A 3 0.15 -4.16 18.90
N SER A 4 0.58 -4.66 20.06
CA SER A 4 0.16 -4.14 21.37
C SER A 4 0.51 -2.66 21.56
N TYR A 5 1.59 -2.19 20.91
CA TYR A 5 1.94 -0.77 20.87
C TYR A 5 0.85 0.10 20.23
N LEU A 6 0.18 -0.35 19.16
CA LEU A 6 -0.89 0.42 18.50
C LEU A 6 -2.17 0.49 19.34
N LEU A 7 -2.42 -0.55 20.14
CA LEU A 7 -3.50 -0.55 21.12
C LEU A 7 -3.21 0.44 22.26
N ASN A 8 -1.98 0.44 22.77
CA ASN A 8 -1.57 1.29 23.89
C ASN A 8 -1.29 2.75 23.50
N SER A 9 -1.01 3.03 22.24
CA SER A 9 -0.68 4.38 21.77
C SER A 9 -1.90 5.29 21.59
N GLY A 10 -3.11 4.78 21.82
CA GLY A 10 -4.36 5.51 21.55
C GLY A 10 -4.57 5.78 20.06
N PHE A 11 -3.85 5.08 19.17
CA PHE A 11 -3.93 5.29 17.72
C PHE A 11 -5.36 5.19 17.20
N PHE A 12 -6.13 4.23 17.73
CA PHE A 12 -7.52 4.00 17.35
C PHE A 12 -8.53 4.86 18.14
N GLU A 13 -8.12 5.60 19.18
CA GLU A 13 -9.02 6.48 19.94
C GLU A 13 -9.43 7.70 19.11
N LYS A 14 -8.58 8.14 18.18
CA LYS A 14 -8.91 9.17 17.19
C LYS A 14 -9.61 8.53 15.98
N THR A 15 -10.87 8.17 16.15
CA THR A 15 -11.74 7.67 15.08
C THR A 15 -12.23 8.77 14.13
N LYS A 16 -11.99 10.04 14.47
CA LYS A 16 -12.35 11.16 13.60
C LYS A 16 -11.41 11.18 12.40
N ARG A 17 -11.98 11.11 11.20
CA ARG A 17 -11.27 11.31 9.94
C ARG A 17 -10.47 12.60 10.02
N THR A 18 -9.16 12.52 9.78
CA THR A 18 -8.31 13.71 9.68
C THR A 18 -8.84 14.60 8.57
N ASN A 19 -9.27 15.82 8.95
CA ASN A 19 -9.64 16.82 7.96
C ASN A 19 -8.37 17.49 7.43
N TRP A 20 -7.81 16.95 6.34
CA TRP A 20 -6.60 17.47 5.71
C TRP A 20 -6.72 18.94 5.32
N SER A 21 -7.93 19.41 4.99
CA SER A 21 -8.17 20.81 4.65
C SER A 21 -8.03 21.79 5.83
N GLU A 22 -8.11 21.30 7.07
CA GLU A 22 -7.93 22.12 8.28
C GLU A 22 -6.46 22.23 8.72
N LEU A 23 -5.59 21.36 8.23
CA LEU A 23 -4.19 21.32 8.61
C LEU A 23 -3.39 22.40 7.86
N ASN A 24 -2.89 23.39 8.60
CA ASN A 24 -2.05 24.48 8.04
C ASN A 24 -0.81 23.98 7.29
N ALA A 25 -0.29 22.78 7.62
CA ALA A 25 0.82 22.16 6.91
C ALA A 25 0.52 21.86 5.42
N TYR A 26 -0.76 21.74 5.07
CA TYR A 26 -1.23 21.45 3.71
C TYR A 26 -1.91 22.64 3.04
N LYS A 27 -1.92 23.80 3.71
CA LYS A 27 -2.45 25.03 3.12
C LYS A 27 -1.34 25.80 2.43
N ASP A 28 -1.68 26.41 1.32
CA ASP A 28 -0.84 27.43 0.71
C ASP A 28 -0.72 28.62 1.67
N LYS A 29 0.50 29.11 1.87
CA LYS A 29 0.79 30.16 2.86
C LYS A 29 0.21 31.52 2.47
N GLU A 30 0.00 31.76 1.17
CA GLU A 30 -0.45 33.04 0.63
C GLU A 30 -1.98 33.06 0.45
N ILE A 31 -2.55 31.96 -0.03
CA ILE A 31 -3.98 31.86 -0.40
C ILE A 31 -4.83 31.28 0.75
N GLY A 32 -4.23 30.54 1.68
CA GLY A 32 -4.92 29.94 2.83
C GLY A 32 -5.82 28.75 2.49
N THR A 33 -5.87 28.34 1.23
CA THR A 33 -6.57 27.14 0.73
C THR A 33 -5.62 25.94 0.70
N LEU A 34 -6.14 24.73 0.52
CA LEU A 34 -5.31 23.55 0.27
C LEU A 34 -4.30 23.84 -0.86
N LEU A 35 -3.05 23.40 -0.69
CA LEU A 35 -2.05 23.41 -1.75
C LEU A 35 -2.63 22.67 -2.95
N GLU A 36 -2.94 23.41 -4.01
CA GLU A 36 -3.23 22.74 -5.27
C GLU A 36 -1.98 21.97 -5.70
N PRO A 37 -2.13 20.75 -6.23
CA PRO A 37 -1.01 20.02 -6.76
C PRO A 37 -0.38 20.85 -7.88
N GLN A 38 0.79 21.46 -7.61
CA GLN A 38 1.53 22.18 -8.65
C GLN A 38 1.89 21.26 -9.83
N HIS A 39 1.93 19.95 -9.56
CA HIS A 39 2.17 18.89 -10.53
C HIS A 39 1.20 17.73 -10.22
N PRO A 40 -0.03 17.74 -10.76
CA PRO A 40 -0.93 16.62 -10.60
C PRO A 40 -0.34 15.39 -11.30
N PHE A 41 -0.39 14.24 -10.65
CA PHE A 41 -0.01 12.96 -11.23
C PHE A 41 -1.15 11.97 -11.07
N ASN A 42 -1.26 11.04 -12.01
CA ASN A 42 -2.29 10.01 -11.96
C ASN A 42 -1.93 9.02 -10.86
N VAL A 43 -2.90 8.75 -9.98
CA VAL A 43 -2.84 7.70 -8.98
C VAL A 43 -3.93 6.70 -9.31
N GLU A 44 -3.52 5.48 -9.61
CA GLU A 44 -4.43 4.37 -9.81
C GLU A 44 -4.37 3.47 -8.57
N CYS A 45 -5.50 3.34 -7.89
CA CYS A 45 -5.68 2.33 -6.85
C CYS A 45 -6.29 1.11 -7.53
N ALA A 46 -5.51 0.05 -7.66
CA ALA A 46 -6.04 -1.22 -8.12
C ALA A 46 -6.97 -1.80 -7.05
N GLU A 47 -8.26 -1.81 -7.36
CA GLU A 47 -9.30 -2.48 -6.57
C GLU A 47 -9.33 -3.97 -6.95
N ASP A 48 -9.82 -4.84 -6.06
CA ASP A 48 -9.94 -6.29 -6.27
C ASP A 48 -8.63 -7.07 -6.49
N ILE A 49 -7.50 -6.52 -6.04
CA ILE A 49 -6.27 -7.32 -5.90
C ILE A 49 -6.51 -8.39 -4.82
N MET A 50 -6.27 -9.67 -5.16
CA MET A 50 -6.26 -10.80 -4.22
C MET A 50 -5.41 -10.47 -3.00
N GLN A 51 -6.04 -10.15 -1.87
CA GLN A 51 -5.28 -9.79 -0.68
C GLN A 51 -4.57 -11.03 -0.12
N GLN A 52 -3.31 -10.85 0.29
CA GLN A 52 -2.57 -11.88 1.00
C GLN A 52 -3.41 -12.41 2.17
N ARG A 53 -3.55 -13.74 2.24
CA ARG A 53 -4.24 -14.41 3.33
C ARG A 53 -3.54 -14.06 4.65
N SER A 54 -4.31 -13.67 5.68
CA SER A 54 -3.78 -13.06 6.91
C SER A 54 -2.84 -13.94 7.73
N ASP A 55 -2.83 -15.23 7.45
CA ASP A 55 -1.98 -16.27 8.03
C ASP A 55 -0.61 -16.39 7.35
N ASN A 56 -0.44 -15.76 6.18
CA ASN A 56 0.83 -15.79 5.47
C ASN A 56 1.74 -14.61 5.85
N LEU A 57 3.07 -14.81 5.84
CA LEU A 57 4.09 -13.79 6.13
C LEU A 57 4.78 -13.22 4.88
N ASP A 58 4.37 -13.64 3.68
CA ASP A 58 5.05 -13.34 2.42
C ASP A 58 4.64 -12.00 1.77
N GLY A 59 4.43 -10.95 2.57
CA GLY A 59 4.01 -9.64 2.07
C GLY A 59 5.02 -8.97 1.15
N GLY A 60 6.32 -9.21 1.38
CA GLY A 60 7.36 -8.76 0.46
C GLY A 60 7.27 -9.43 -0.90
N LEU A 61 6.96 -10.74 -0.92
CA LEU A 61 6.81 -11.51 -2.15
C LEU A 61 5.61 -11.04 -2.96
N TYR A 62 4.52 -10.74 -2.27
CA TYR A 62 3.30 -10.22 -2.88
C TYR A 62 3.56 -8.89 -3.61
N VAL A 63 4.24 -7.95 -2.94
CA VAL A 63 4.61 -6.65 -3.52
C VAL A 63 5.55 -6.82 -4.71
N ALA A 64 6.60 -7.64 -4.59
CA ALA A 64 7.56 -7.87 -5.68
C ALA A 64 6.89 -8.44 -6.93
N THR A 65 6.02 -9.44 -6.74
CA THR A 65 5.29 -10.09 -7.84
C THR A 65 4.31 -9.12 -8.49
N PHE A 66 3.61 -8.30 -7.71
CA PHE A 66 2.67 -7.30 -8.23
C PHE A 66 3.36 -6.23 -9.07
N VAL A 67 4.55 -5.78 -8.65
CA VAL A 67 5.38 -4.86 -9.45
C VAL A 67 5.82 -5.49 -10.77
N GLU A 68 6.19 -6.77 -10.76
CA GLU A 68 6.56 -7.49 -11.99
C GLU A 68 5.38 -7.66 -12.95
N PHE A 69 4.19 -7.97 -12.42
CA PHE A 69 2.95 -8.01 -13.19
C PHE A 69 2.65 -6.67 -13.88
N LEU A 70 2.76 -5.55 -13.16
CA LEU A 70 2.57 -4.21 -13.74
C LEU A 70 3.63 -3.82 -14.78
N SER A 71 4.76 -4.52 -14.80
CA SER A 71 5.86 -4.30 -15.74
C SER A 71 5.85 -5.24 -16.95
N ASP A 72 4.76 -5.99 -17.15
CA ASP A 72 4.60 -7.02 -18.19
C ASP A 72 5.67 -8.14 -18.14
N GLN A 73 6.35 -8.31 -17.01
CA GLN A 73 7.38 -9.34 -16.83
C GLN A 73 6.81 -10.69 -16.39
N ILE A 74 5.57 -10.70 -15.88
CA ILE A 74 4.84 -11.89 -15.44
C ILE A 74 3.37 -11.75 -15.87
N ASP A 75 2.86 -12.76 -16.57
CA ASP A 75 1.42 -12.97 -16.72
C ASP A 75 0.91 -13.66 -15.45
N MET A 76 0.20 -12.90 -14.59
CA MET A 76 -0.30 -13.44 -13.33
C MET A 76 -1.69 -14.07 -13.52
N PRO A 77 -1.87 -15.39 -13.30
CA PRO A 77 -3.20 -15.96 -13.18
C PRO A 77 -3.83 -15.45 -11.87
N GLN A 78 -4.96 -14.75 -11.98
CA GLN A 78 -5.73 -14.18 -10.87
C GLN A 78 -6.03 -15.17 -9.73
N ASP A 79 -6.04 -16.48 -10.01
CA ASP A 79 -6.49 -17.52 -9.07
C ASP A 79 -5.40 -18.24 -8.26
N ASP A 80 -4.11 -18.12 -8.59
CA ASP A 80 -3.10 -18.95 -7.90
C ASP A 80 -1.75 -18.24 -7.74
N PHE A 81 -1.62 -17.49 -6.65
CA PHE A 81 -0.35 -16.97 -6.17
C PHE A 81 0.51 -18.17 -5.70
N ARG A 82 1.25 -18.79 -6.63
CA ARG A 82 2.11 -19.95 -6.37
C ARG A 82 3.35 -19.56 -5.58
N LEU A 83 3.15 -19.39 -4.28
CA LEU A 83 4.16 -19.04 -3.28
C LEU A 83 5.47 -19.80 -3.45
N GLU A 84 5.41 -21.13 -3.56
CA GLU A 84 6.59 -21.98 -3.68
C GLU A 84 7.41 -21.69 -4.96
N TYR A 85 6.74 -21.41 -6.08
CA TYR A 85 7.40 -21.06 -7.34
C TYR A 85 8.09 -19.69 -7.22
N LEU A 86 7.39 -18.70 -6.68
CA LEU A 86 7.92 -17.35 -6.50
C LEU A 86 9.10 -17.35 -5.52
N CYS A 87 8.98 -18.05 -4.38
CA CYS A 87 10.07 -18.21 -3.43
C CYS A 87 11.33 -18.81 -4.08
N ASN A 88 11.20 -19.87 -4.88
CA ASN A 88 12.33 -20.47 -5.60
C ASN A 88 12.94 -19.49 -6.62
N ARG A 89 12.11 -18.78 -7.38
CA ARG A 89 12.58 -17.78 -8.37
C ARG A 89 13.38 -16.67 -7.71
N TYR A 90 12.86 -16.07 -6.64
CA TYR A 90 13.57 -14.99 -5.94
C TYR A 90 14.77 -15.49 -5.13
N ALA A 91 14.72 -16.70 -4.58
CA ALA A 91 15.87 -17.31 -3.92
C ALA A 91 17.05 -17.54 -4.89
N THR A 92 16.78 -17.72 -6.18
CA THR A 92 17.83 -17.87 -7.20
C THR A 92 18.50 -16.52 -7.54
N LEU A 93 17.88 -15.40 -7.19
CA LEU A 93 18.41 -14.04 -7.43
C LEU A 93 19.29 -13.52 -6.27
N LEU A 94 19.39 -14.26 -5.17
CA LEU A 94 20.21 -13.98 -3.98
C LEU A 94 21.49 -14.82 -3.98
#